data_AF-A0A2V0NQA9-F1
#
_entry.id   AF-A0A2V0NQA9-F1
#
_cell.length_a   1.000
_cell.length_b   1.000
_cell.length_c   1.000
_cell.angle_alpha   90.00
_cell.angle_beta   90.00
_cell.angle_gamma   90.00
#
_symmetry.space_group_name_H-M   'P 1'
#
loop_
_entity.id
_entity.type
_entity.pdbx_description
1 polymer ?
#
loop_
_entity_poly.entity_id
_entity_poly.type
_entity_poly.pdbx_seq_one_letter_code
_entity_poly.pdbx_strand_id
1 'polypeptide(L)'
;MAPVEVERLDAPGQRVGVDVEAGTALLEIKRQLALKTGVPIQHIKVLLSGINQIVMGDKRQMRFSYCGSASNVYFAVAAATAAAAKGGTEAS
;
A
#
# COMPACT_ATOMS: atom_id res chain seq x y z
N MET A 1 -1.78 11.16 5.99
CA MET A 1 -1.48 10.34 4.80
C MET A 1 -0.09 9.76 4.99
N ALA A 2 0.02 8.47 5.27
CA ALA A 2 1.31 7.82 5.47
C ALA A 2 1.63 6.97 4.23
N PRO A 3 2.82 7.12 3.61
CA PRO A 3 3.18 6.32 2.47
C PRO A 3 3.41 4.88 2.92
N VAL A 4 2.70 3.94 2.30
CA VAL A 4 2.90 2.50 2.47
C VAL A 4 3.74 1.98 1.31
N GLU A 5 4.81 1.26 1.62
CA GLU A 5 5.61 0.58 0.59
C GLU A 5 4.95 -0.74 0.19
N VAL A 6 4.69 -0.90 -1.10
CA VAL A 6 4.19 -2.14 -1.70
C VAL A 6 5.32 -2.81 -2.45
N GLU A 7 5.74 -3.99 -2.00
CA GLU A 7 6.77 -4.76 -2.69
C GLU A 7 6.18 -5.58 -3.85
N ARG A 8 6.91 -5.66 -4.96
CA ARG A 8 6.51 -6.45 -6.12
C ARG A 8 7.08 -7.86 -6.03
N LEU A 9 6.18 -8.85 -6.06
CA LEU A 9 6.56 -10.26 -6.09
C LEU A 9 7.12 -10.70 -7.45
N ASP A 10 6.74 -10.02 -8.54
CA ASP A 10 7.22 -10.29 -9.91
C ASP A 10 8.62 -9.73 -10.15
N ALA A 11 9.02 -8.75 -9.35
CA ALA A 11 10.32 -8.10 -9.42
C ALA A 11 10.86 -7.88 -7.99
N PRO A 12 11.44 -8.93 -7.38
CA PRO A 12 11.95 -8.86 -6.02
C PRO A 12 12.93 -7.68 -5.85
N GLY A 13 12.76 -6.91 -4.78
CA GLY A 13 13.54 -5.69 -4.55
C GLY A 13 12.96 -4.42 -5.17
N GLN A 14 11.93 -4.51 -6.01
CA GLN A 14 11.19 -3.34 -6.48
C GLN A 14 10.05 -3.00 -5.51
N ARG A 15 10.07 -1.77 -4.97
CA ARG A 15 9.03 -1.24 -4.09
C ARG A 15 8.33 -0.04 -4.71
N VAL A 16 7.03 0.05 -4.47
CA VAL A 16 6.17 1.13 -4.96
C VAL A 16 5.50 1.77 -3.77
N GLY A 17 5.78 3.06 -3.53
CA GLY A 17 5.07 3.82 -2.51
C GLY A 17 3.64 4.10 -2.95
N VAL A 18 2.67 3.87 -2.07
CA VAL A 18 1.26 4.25 -2.27
C VAL A 18 0.76 4.99 -1.04
N ASP A 19 -0.11 5.96 -1.25
CA ASP A 19 -0.66 6.72 -0.14
C ASP A 19 -1.94 6.05 0.34
N VAL A 20 -1.93 5.62 1.60
CA VAL A 20 -3.03 4.88 2.21
C VAL A 20 -3.44 5.56 3.52
N GLU A 21 -4.74 5.70 3.70
CA GLU A 21 -5.40 6.15 4.93
C GLU A 21 -6.32 5.05 5.48
N ALA A 22 -6.61 5.11 6.79
CA ALA A 22 -7.60 4.24 7.43
C ALA A 22 -8.97 4.41 6.74
N GLY A 23 -9.42 3.37 6.02
CA GLY A 23 -10.65 3.39 5.22
C GLY A 23 -10.44 3.50 3.70
N THR A 24 -9.18 3.62 3.24
CA THR A 24 -8.88 3.58 1.80
C THR A 24 -9.34 2.25 1.22
N ALA A 25 -10.22 2.31 0.23
CA ALA A 25 -10.72 1.13 -0.44
C ALA A 25 -9.59 0.40 -1.19
N LEU A 26 -9.60 -0.93 -1.17
CA LEU A 26 -8.63 -1.75 -1.90
C LEU A 26 -8.59 -1.42 -3.40
N LEU A 27 -9.72 -1.00 -3.98
CA LEU A 27 -9.81 -0.59 -5.37
C LEU A 27 -8.96 0.65 -5.66
N GLU A 28 -8.89 1.59 -4.72
CA GLU A 28 -8.08 2.80 -4.86
C GLU A 28 -6.58 2.48 -4.77
N ILE A 29 -6.20 1.58 -3.85
CA ILE A 29 -4.82 1.06 -3.78
C ILE A 29 -4.44 0.41 -5.12
N LYS A 30 -5.32 -0.41 -5.71
CA LYS A 30 -5.07 -1.02 -7.02
C LYS A 30 -4.98 0.00 -8.15
N ARG A 31 -5.74 1.10 -8.12
CA ARG A 31 -5.63 2.19 -9.10
C ARG A 31 -4.27 2.86 -9.01
N GLN A 32 -3.82 3.24 -7.82
CA GLN A 32 -2.50 3.85 -7.63
C GLN A 32 -1.39 2.90 -8.09
N LEU A 33 -1.48 1.61 -7.75
CA LEU A 33 -0.53 0.60 -8.22
C LEU A 33 -0.56 0.46 -9.75
N ALA A 34 -1.72 0.46 -10.39
CA ALA A 34 -1.83 0.37 -11.83
C ALA A 34 -1.16 1.57 -12.54
N LEU A 35 -1.34 2.78 -12.02
CA LEU A 35 -0.69 3.98 -12.54
C LEU A 35 0.84 3.94 -12.41
N LYS A 36 1.35 3.43 -11.28
CA LYS A 36 2.80 3.41 -11.01
C LYS A 36 3.54 2.24 -11.65
N THR A 37 2.87 1.09 -11.83
CA THR A 37 3.49 -0.14 -12.33
C THR A 37 3.16 -0.46 -13.79
N GLY A 38 2.10 0.14 -14.35
CA GLY A 38 1.57 -0.20 -15.67
C GLY A 38 0.77 -1.51 -15.72
N VAL A 39 0.63 -2.22 -14.60
CA VAL A 39 -0.15 -3.46 -14.53
C VAL A 39 -1.65 -3.12 -14.47
N PRO A 40 -2.51 -3.69 -15.33
CA PRO A 40 -3.94 -3.39 -15.28
C PRO A 40 -4.58 -3.94 -14.00
N ILE A 41 -5.51 -3.19 -13.42
CA ILE A 41 -6.18 -3.48 -12.14
C ILE A 41 -6.70 -4.93 -12.04
N GLN A 42 -7.21 -5.52 -13.13
CA GLN A 42 -7.74 -6.89 -13.13
C GLN A 42 -6.65 -7.94 -12.85
N HIS A 43 -5.41 -7.65 -13.25
CA HIS A 43 -4.24 -8.51 -13.08
C HIS A 43 -3.47 -8.23 -11.79
N ILE A 44 -3.81 -7.16 -11.07
CA ILE A 44 -3.22 -6.86 -9.77
C ILE A 44 -3.84 -7.74 -8.68
N LYS A 45 -3.00 -8.54 -8.03
CA LYS A 45 -3.31 -9.17 -6.74
C LYS A 45 -2.54 -8.42 -5.65
N VAL A 46 -3.27 -7.84 -4.70
CA VAL A 46 -2.69 -7.27 -3.48
C VAL A 46 -2.82 -8.33 -2.38
N LEU A 47 -1.75 -8.54 -1.63
CA LEU A 47 -1.65 -9.50 -0.54
C LEU A 47 -1.04 -8.80 0.67
N LEU A 48 -1.42 -9.25 1.86
CA LEU A 48 -0.77 -8.85 3.10
C LEU A 48 0.36 -9.85 3.37
N SER A 49 1.59 -9.36 3.50
CA SER A 49 2.75 -10.15 3.90
C SER A 49 3.17 -9.71 5.31
N GLY A 50 2.96 -10.56 6.31
CA GLY A 50 3.27 -10.22 7.70
C GLY A 50 2.39 -9.11 8.31
N ILE A 51 2.85 -8.54 9.42
CA ILE A 51 2.03 -7.68 10.30
C ILE A 51 1.77 -6.30 9.67
N ASN A 52 2.63 -5.79 8.79
CA ASN A 52 2.54 -4.43 8.24
C ASN A 52 3.06 -4.27 6.81
N GLN A 53 3.22 -5.36 6.03
CA GLN A 53 3.72 -5.23 4.65
C GLN A 53 2.64 -5.60 3.65
N ILE A 54 2.53 -4.79 2.60
CA ILE A 54 1.70 -5.12 1.44
C ILE A 54 2.62 -5.60 0.35
N VAL A 55 2.22 -6.66 -0.32
CA VAL A 55 2.87 -7.11 -1.54
C VAL A 55 1.87 -7.14 -2.68
N MET A 56 2.38 -6.83 -3.86
CA MET A 56 1.65 -6.86 -5.11
C MET A 56 2.24 -7.96 -5.97
N GLY A 57 1.38 -8.71 -6.66
CA GLY A 57 1.83 -9.55 -7.75
C GLY A 57 0.92 -9.44 -8.97
N ASP A 58 1.55 -9.62 -10.13
CA ASP A 58 0.87 -9.68 -11.42
C ASP A 58 0.40 -11.12 -11.71
N LYS A 59 -0.91 -11.30 -11.87
CA LYS A 59 -1.55 -12.58 -12.25
C LYS A 59 -1.13 -13.11 -13.62
N ARG A 60 -0.55 -12.28 -14.48
CA ARG A 60 -0.03 -12.72 -15.78
C ARG A 60 1.28 -13.51 -15.63
N GLN A 61 2.05 -13.20 -14.60
CA GLN A 61 3.37 -13.79 -14.36
C GLN A 61 3.37 -14.80 -13.20
N MET A 62 2.37 -14.73 -12.31
CA MET A 62 2.29 -15.60 -11.14
C MET A 62 0.97 -16.36 -11.02
N ARG A 63 1.06 -17.60 -10.53
CA ARG A 63 -0.07 -18.38 -10.05
C ARG A 63 -0.22 -18.19 -8.54
N PHE A 64 -1.39 -17.72 -8.12
CA PHE A 64 -1.70 -17.53 -6.71
C PHE A 64 -2.53 -18.71 -6.19
N SER A 65 -2.00 -19.47 -5.24
CA SER A 65 -2.75 -20.46 -4.47
C SER A 65 -3.47 -19.79 -3.30
N TYR A 66 -4.68 -20.26 -2.99
CA TYR A 66 -5.59 -19.57 -2.08
C TYR A 66 -5.70 -20.31 -0.74
N CYS A 67 -4.85 -19.98 0.24
CA CYS A 67 -5.04 -20.39 1.63
C CYS A 67 -5.61 -19.20 2.43
N GLY A 68 -6.94 -18.98 2.31
CA GLY A 68 -7.65 -17.92 3.02
C GLY A 68 -7.76 -16.60 2.25
N SER A 69 -8.99 -16.21 1.88
CA SER A 69 -9.30 -14.84 1.42
C SER A 69 -9.30 -13.87 2.59
N ALA A 70 -8.49 -12.83 2.53
CA ALA A 70 -8.80 -11.58 3.21
C ALA A 70 -9.62 -10.70 2.25
N SER A 71 -10.89 -10.49 2.56
CA SER A 71 -11.75 -9.58 1.77
C SER A 71 -11.35 -8.13 1.95
N ASN A 72 -10.81 -7.79 3.13
CA ASN A 72 -10.42 -6.44 3.52
C ASN A 72 -9.05 -6.48 4.18
N VAL A 73 -8.19 -5.53 3.82
CA VAL A 73 -6.89 -5.31 4.48
C VAL A 73 -7.01 -3.99 5.22
N TYR A 74 -6.94 -4.03 6.56
CA TYR A 74 -7.01 -2.86 7.42
C TYR A 74 -5.64 -2.64 8.07
N PHE A 75 -5.13 -1.41 7.99
CA PHE A 75 -3.90 -1.01 8.65
C PHE A 75 -4.22 -0.20 9.90
N ALA A 76 -3.63 -0.61 11.03
CA ALA A 76 -3.47 0.27 12.17
C ALA A 76 -2.29 1.20 11.86
N VAL A 77 -2.54 2.26 11.09
CA VAL A 77 -1.58 3.36 10.97
C VAL A 77 -1.51 4.06 12.32
N ALA A 78 -0.30 4.20 12.88
CA ALA A 78 -0.10 5.10 14.00
C ALA A 78 -0.66 6.46 13.58
N ALA A 79 -1.63 6.98 14.34
CA ALA A 79 -2.19 8.30 14.09
C ALA A 79 -1.00 9.25 13.98
N ALA A 80 -0.82 9.85 12.81
CA ALA A 80 0.23 10.84 12.60
C ALA A 80 0.07 11.83 13.74
N THR A 81 1.05 11.85 14.65
CA THR A 81 1.04 12.78 15.77
C THR A 81 0.99 14.16 15.14
N ALA A 82 -0.09 14.87 15.41
CA ALA A 82 -0.31 16.25 15.05
C ALA A 82 0.70 17.14 15.81
N ALA A 83 1.98 17.05 15.45
CA ALA A 83 3.08 17.72 16.13
C ALA A 83 4.11 18.31 15.14
N ALA A 84 3.68 18.68 13.93
CA ALA A 84 4.51 19.40 12.96
C ALA A 84 3.79 20.64 12.40
N ALA A 85 2.99 21.31 13.22
CA ALA A 85 2.33 22.57 12.87
C ALA A 85 2.39 23.60 14.00
N LYS A 86 3.60 23.94 14.44
CA LYS A 86 3.90 25.31 14.92
C LYS A 86 5.28 25.71 14.41
N GLY A 87 5.28 26.36 13.24
CA GLY A 87 6.33 27.31 12.88
C GLY A 87 6.40 28.42 13.93
N GLY A 88 7.61 28.90 14.18
CA GLY A 88 7.96 29.68 15.35
C GLY A 88 7.62 31.16 15.32
N THR A 89 7.97 31.82 16.43
CA THR A 89 8.64 33.13 16.50
C THR A 89 9.10 33.34 17.94
N GLU A 90 10.41 33.24 18.16
CA GLU A 90 11.09 34.09 19.15
C GLU A 90 10.86 35.55 18.74
N ALA A 91 10.33 36.37 19.65
CA ALA A 91 10.67 37.79 19.77
C ALA A 91 9.98 38.40 20.99
N SER A 92 10.85 38.79 21.93
CA SER A 92 10.70 39.82 22.98
C SER A 92 10.00 39.49 24.29
#